data_AF-A0A923X581-F1
#
_entry.id   AF-A0A923X581-F1
#
_cell.length_a   1.000
_cell.length_b   1.000
_cell.length_c   1.000
_cell.angle_alpha   90.00
_cell.angle_beta   90.00
_cell.angle_gamma   90.00
#
_symmetry.space_group_name_H-M   'P 1'
#
loop_
_entity.id
_entity.type
_entity.pdbx_description
1 polymer ?
#
loop_
_entity_poly.entity_id
_entity_poly.type
_entity_poly.pdbx_seq_one_letter_code
_entity_poly.pdbx_strand_id
1 'polypeptide(L)'
;MAETQKAQKKQTFDFKIAGVSYKIKSSHDDETVNELVEFVNRKVTEALSATKNSSFQNAAVLAALNIAEEMILLKKRARAELEKIEAKALKMAGDLENSKANKVNWN
;
A
#
# COMPACT_ATOMS: atom_id res chain seq x y z
N MET A 1 16.88 26.25 16.18
CA MET A 1 16.78 25.54 14.90
C MET A 1 15.33 25.13 14.74
N ALA A 2 14.54 25.98 14.08
CA ALA A 2 13.11 25.81 13.91
C ALA A 2 12.85 25.75 12.40
N GLU A 3 12.72 24.55 11.85
CA GLU A 3 12.21 24.37 10.49
C GLU A 3 10.76 23.90 10.56
N THR A 4 9.92 24.92 10.66
CA THR A 4 8.58 25.07 10.09
C THR A 4 7.99 23.86 9.37
N GLN A 5 6.94 23.34 10.00
CA GLN A 5 5.83 22.63 9.39
C GLN A 5 5.38 23.35 8.10
N LYS A 6 5.65 22.77 6.92
CA LYS A 6 4.94 23.17 5.70
C LYS A 6 3.48 22.78 5.89
N ALA A 7 2.62 23.77 6.11
CA ALA A 7 1.18 23.61 6.05
C ALA A 7 0.81 23.05 4.66
N GLN A 8 0.56 21.74 4.58
CA GLN A 8 0.07 21.09 3.37
C GLN A 8 -1.28 21.72 3.02
N LYS A 9 -1.30 22.47 1.93
CA LYS A 9 -2.49 23.11 1.39
C LYS A 9 -3.47 22.01 1.03
N LYS A 10 -4.48 21.78 1.88
CA LYS A 10 -5.51 20.77 1.63
C LYS A 10 -6.35 21.24 0.43
N GLN A 11 -6.21 20.58 -0.71
CA GLN A 11 -7.02 20.83 -1.89
C GLN A 11 -8.27 19.95 -1.85
N THR A 12 -9.38 20.50 -2.35
CA THR A 12 -10.64 19.77 -2.46
C THR A 12 -10.79 19.32 -3.89
N PHE A 13 -10.99 18.02 -4.09
CA PHE A 13 -11.15 17.42 -5.40
C PHE A 13 -12.58 16.90 -5.53
N ASP A 14 -13.19 17.23 -6.66
CA ASP A 14 -14.50 16.74 -7.07
C ASP A 14 -14.30 15.57 -8.05
N PHE A 15 -14.92 14.43 -7.77
CA PHE A 15 -14.84 13.25 -8.63
C PHE A 15 -16.15 12.47 -8.65
N LYS A 16 -16.26 11.54 -9.60
CA LYS A 16 -17.48 10.75 -9.82
C LYS A 16 -17.15 9.27 -9.85
N ILE A 17 -17.80 8.48 -9.01
CA ILE A 17 -17.67 7.02 -8.96
C ILE A 17 -19.02 6.40 -9.30
N ALA A 18 -19.05 5.59 -10.36
CA ALA A 18 -20.23 4.90 -10.87
C ALA A 18 -21.54 5.73 -10.87
N GLY A 19 -21.45 7.01 -11.27
CA GLY A 19 -22.63 7.89 -11.32
C GLY A 19 -22.77 8.87 -10.16
N VAL A 20 -22.11 8.62 -9.02
CA VAL A 20 -22.24 9.42 -7.80
C VAL A 20 -21.06 10.38 -7.65
N SER A 21 -21.35 11.66 -7.45
CA SER A 21 -20.34 12.71 -7.23
C SER A 21 -19.90 12.76 -5.77
N TYR A 22 -18.58 12.82 -5.55
CA TYR A 22 -17.94 12.88 -4.25
C TYR A 22 -16.94 14.04 -4.18
N LYS A 23 -16.71 14.52 -2.96
CA LYS A 23 -15.62 15.46 -2.63
C LYS A 23 -14.65 14.81 -1.68
N ILE A 24 -13.36 14.89 -1.99
CA ILE A 24 -12.29 14.53 -1.05
C ILE A 24 -11.42 15.76 -0.78
N LYS A 25 -11.11 15.96 0.49
CA LYS A 25 -10.08 16.92 0.91
C LYS A 25 -8.79 16.15 1.12
N SER A 26 -7.80 16.40 0.27
CA SER A 26 -6.51 15.71 0.33
C SER A 26 -5.37 16.71 0.50
N SER A 27 -4.33 16.30 1.21
CA SER A 27 -3.04 16.99 1.28
C SER A 27 -2.01 16.46 0.27
N HIS A 28 -2.39 15.42 -0.49
CA HIS A 28 -1.59 14.85 -1.57
C HIS A 28 -1.75 15.66 -2.85
N ASP A 29 -0.78 15.52 -3.76
CA ASP A 29 -0.81 16.10 -5.10
C ASP A 29 -1.98 15.60 -5.94
N ASP A 30 -2.37 16.41 -6.92
CA ASP A 30 -3.49 16.16 -7.82
C ASP A 30 -3.35 14.80 -8.56
N GLU A 31 -2.12 14.42 -8.94
CA GLU A 31 -1.84 13.19 -9.68
C GLU A 31 -2.13 11.94 -8.82
N THR A 32 -1.60 11.91 -7.59
CA THR A 32 -1.85 10.83 -6.63
C THR A 32 -3.34 10.72 -6.29
N VAL A 33 -4.04 11.85 -6.14
CA VAL A 33 -5.49 11.84 -5.87
C VAL A 33 -6.26 11.29 -7.07
N ASN A 34 -5.88 11.67 -8.30
CA ASN A 34 -6.52 11.15 -9.50
C ASN A 34 -6.31 9.64 -9.64
N GLU A 35 -5.09 9.14 -9.40
CA GLU A 35 -4.79 7.71 -9.43
C GLU A 35 -5.62 6.93 -8.40
N LEU A 36 -5.76 7.45 -7.17
CA LEU A 36 -6.60 6.84 -6.14
C LEU A 36 -8.07 6.77 -6.56
N VAL A 37 -8.60 7.85 -7.13
CA VAL A 37 -9.99 7.92 -7.61
C VAL A 37 -10.21 6.93 -8.74
N GLU A 38 -9.32 6.88 -9.73
CA GLU A 38 -9.40 5.96 -10.86
C GLU A 38 -9.33 4.50 -10.40
N PHE A 39 -8.43 4.20 -9.46
CA PHE A 39 -8.28 2.87 -8.89
C PHE A 39 -9.57 2.40 -8.21
N VAL A 40 -10.16 3.23 -7.34
CA VAL A 40 -11.41 2.90 -6.66
C VAL A 40 -12.56 2.78 -7.66
N ASN A 41 -12.66 3.69 -8.63
CA ASN A 41 -13.72 3.65 -9.64
C ASN A 41 -13.66 2.36 -10.47
N ARG A 42 -12.46 1.92 -10.86
CA ARG A 42 -12.28 0.63 -11.55
C ARG A 42 -12.78 -0.54 -10.71
N LYS A 43 -12.37 -0.63 -9.44
CA LYS A 43 -12.79 -1.70 -8.53
C LYS A 43 -14.30 -1.74 -8.30
N VAL A 44 -14.93 -0.58 -8.15
CA VAL A 44 -16.38 -0.48 -8.01
C VAL A 44 -17.10 -0.89 -9.30
N THR A 45 -16.57 -0.51 -10.47
CA THR A 45 -17.14 -0.89 -11.78
C THR A 45 -17.05 -2.39 -12.02
N GLU A 46 -15.90 -3.01 -11.70
CA GLU A 46 -15.72 -4.46 -11.73
C GLU A 46 -16.71 -5.17 -10.81
N ALA A 47 -16.84 -4.71 -9.56
CA ALA A 47 -17.79 -5.27 -8.61
C ALA A 47 -19.26 -5.12 -9.06
N LEU A 48 -19.62 -3.99 -9.66
CA LEU A 48 -20.94 -3.76 -10.24
C LEU A 48 -21.25 -4.78 -11.35
N SER A 49 -20.28 -5.00 -12.26
CA SER A 49 -20.44 -5.96 -13.36
C SER A 49 -20.59 -7.40 -12.88
N ALA A 50 -19.98 -7.75 -11.74
CA ALA A 50 -20.10 -9.08 -11.13
C ALA A 50 -21.43 -9.30 -10.39
N THR A 51 -22.10 -8.22 -9.94
CA THR A 51 -23.37 -8.31 -9.22
C THR A 51 -24.58 -8.25 -10.16
N LYS A 52 -25.37 -9.34 -10.22
CA LYS A 52 -26.59 -9.43 -11.05
C LYS A 52 -27.70 -8.40 -10.71
N ASN A 53 -27.63 -7.73 -9.55
CA ASN A 53 -28.72 -6.91 -9.02
C ASN A 53 -28.44 -5.40 -8.94
N SER A 54 -27.41 -4.89 -9.63
CA SER A 54 -27.14 -3.44 -9.78
C SER A 54 -27.11 -2.59 -8.49
N SER A 55 -27.07 -3.20 -7.31
CA SER A 55 -27.03 -2.46 -6.05
C SER A 55 -25.63 -1.90 -5.87
N PHE A 56 -25.49 -0.60 -6.13
CA PHE A 56 -24.25 0.14 -5.96
C PHE A 56 -23.65 -0.02 -4.56
N GLN A 57 -24.48 -0.10 -3.52
CA GLN A 57 -24.03 -0.34 -2.15
C GLN A 57 -23.32 -1.68 -2.01
N ASN A 58 -23.90 -2.76 -2.56
CA ASN A 58 -23.29 -4.09 -2.49
C ASN A 58 -21.98 -4.15 -3.29
N ALA A 59 -21.97 -3.53 -4.47
CA ALA A 59 -20.75 -3.43 -5.28
C ALA A 59 -19.65 -2.61 -4.59
N ALA A 60 -20.00 -1.51 -3.91
CA ALA A 60 -19.04 -0.72 -3.13
C ALA A 60 -18.44 -1.52 -1.96
N VAL A 61 -19.25 -2.32 -1.26
CA VAL A 61 -18.77 -3.21 -0.19
C VAL A 61 -17.83 -4.29 -0.76
N LEU A 62 -18.19 -4.90 -1.89
CA LEU A 62 -17.32 -5.89 -2.55
C LEU A 62 -16.01 -5.28 -3.04
N ALA A 63 -16.05 -4.08 -3.62
CA ALA A 63 -14.86 -3.35 -4.03
C ALA A 63 -13.96 -3.03 -2.83
N ALA A 64 -14.55 -2.57 -1.71
CA ALA A 64 -13.80 -2.32 -0.48
C ALA A 64 -13.14 -3.59 0.07
N LEU A 65 -13.84 -4.73 0.06
CA LEU A 65 -13.27 -6.02 0.46
C LEU A 65 -12.11 -6.43 -0.43
N ASN A 66 -12.24 -6.28 -1.74
CA ASN A 66 -11.18 -6.61 -2.69
C ASN A 66 -9.93 -5.74 -2.50
N ILE A 67 -10.11 -4.43 -2.31
CA ILE A 67 -9.00 -3.49 -2.02
C ILE A 67 -8.32 -3.85 -0.70
N ALA A 68 -9.11 -4.17 0.34
CA ALA A 68 -8.57 -4.57 1.64
C ALA A 68 -7.78 -5.89 1.55
N GLU A 69 -8.27 -6.88 0.80
CA GLU A 69 -7.56 -8.13 0.54
C GLU A 69 -6.21 -7.86 -0.14
N GLU A 70 -6.19 -7.09 -1.22
CA GLU A 70 -4.96 -6.74 -1.95
C GLU A 70 -3.93 -6.09 -1.02
N MET A 71 -4.37 -5.12 -0.20
CA MET A 71 -3.49 -4.45 0.77
C MET A 71 -2.93 -5.43 1.80
N ILE A 72 -3.77 -6.30 2.37
CA ILE A 72 -3.36 -7.28 3.38
C ILE A 72 -2.38 -8.28 2.79
N LEU A 73 -2.64 -8.79 1.58
CA LEU A 73 -1.76 -9.74 0.90
C LEU A 73 -0.43 -9.10 0.52
N LEU A 74 -0.44 -7.86 0.03
CA LEU A 74 0.78 -7.10 -0.28
C LEU A 74 1.64 -6.93 0.98
N LYS A 75 1.03 -6.53 2.11
CA LYS A 75 1.73 -6.37 3.39
C LYS A 75 2.31 -7.70 3.90
N LYS A 76 1.57 -8.80 3.76
CA LYS A 76 2.05 -10.15 4.13
C LYS A 76 3.27 -10.56 3.30
N ARG A 77 3.23 -10.36 1.98
CA ARG A 77 4.37 -10.67 1.08
C ARG A 77 5.59 -9.81 1.40
N ALA A 78 5.40 -8.50 1.57
CA ALA A 78 6.48 -7.58 1.93
C ALA A 78 7.16 -7.99 3.23
N ARG A 79 6.37 -8.34 4.26
CA ARG A 79 6.91 -8.83 5.54
C ARG A 79 7.69 -10.13 5.38
N ALA A 80 7.17 -11.10 4.63
CA ALA A 80 7.86 -12.37 4.41
C ALA A 80 9.20 -12.19 3.68
N GLU A 81 9.27 -11.28 2.70
CA GLU A 81 10.53 -10.97 2.01
C GLU A 81 11.51 -10.23 2.93
N LEU A 82 11.06 -9.31 3.79
CA LEU A 82 11.90 -8.67 4.79
C LEU A 82 12.49 -9.68 5.79
N GLU A 83 11.66 -10.57 6.33
CA GLU A 83 12.11 -11.63 7.26
C GLU A 83 13.17 -12.54 6.60
N LYS A 84 13.01 -12.83 5.31
CA LYS A 84 13.98 -13.61 4.53
C LYS A 84 15.29 -12.87 4.31
N ILE A 85 15.24 -11.56 4.06
CA ILE A 85 16.43 -10.71 3.94
C ILE A 85 17.16 -10.63 5.28
N GLU A 86 16.44 -10.40 6.37
CA GLU A 86 16.99 -10.36 7.74
C GLU A 86 17.67 -11.68 8.11
N ALA A 87 17.00 -12.82 7.86
CA ALA A 87 17.58 -14.14 8.13
C ALA A 87 18.88 -14.38 7.33
N LYS A 88 18.91 -13.97 6.05
CA LYS A 88 20.12 -14.06 5.22
C LYS A 88 21.23 -13.14 5.73
N ALA A 89 20.89 -11.90 6.10
CA ALA A 89 21.85 -10.93 6.64
C ALA A 89 22.47 -11.44 7.94
N LEU A 90 21.65 -11.97 8.86
CA LEU A 90 22.11 -12.55 10.11
C LEU A 90 23.03 -13.75 9.89
N LYS A 91 22.67 -14.64 8.95
CA LYS A 91 23.52 -15.77 8.57
C LYS A 91 24.87 -15.31 8.03
N MET A 92 24.88 -14.35 7.09
CA MET A 92 26.11 -13.82 6.52
C MET A 92 26.99 -13.13 7.58
N ALA A 93 26.39 -12.40 8.53
CA ALA A 93 27.11 -11.80 9.65
C ALA A 93 27.78 -12.87 10.54
N GLY A 94 27.05 -13.93 10.89
CA GLY A 94 27.59 -15.05 11.67
C GLY A 94 28.71 -15.81 10.94
N ASP A 95 28.56 -16.04 9.64
CA ASP A 95 29.59 -16.69 8.81
C ASP A 95 30.88 -15.83 8.79
N LEU A 96 30.75 -14.50 8.72
CA LEU A 96 31.90 -13.58 8.79
C LEU A 96 32.60 -13.61 10.15
N GLU A 97 31.86 -13.59 11.25
CA GLU A 97 32.42 -13.69 12.61
C GLU A 97 33.20 -14.99 12.81
N ASN A 98 32.60 -16.12 12.40
CA ASN A 98 33.23 -17.43 12.48
C ASN A 98 34.50 -17.52 11.62
N SER A 99 34.49 -16.92 10.42
CA SER A 99 35.67 -16.89 9.54
C SER A 99 36.84 -16.09 10.13
N LYS A 100 36.56 -15.03 10.91
CA LYS A 100 37.59 -14.25 11.61
C LYS A 100 38.15 -15.02 12.80
N ALA A 101 37.29 -15.64 13.61
CA ALA A 101 37.72 -16.44 14.76
C ALA A 101 38.64 -17.60 14.36
N ASN A 102 38.35 -18.27 13.24
CA ASN A 102 39.15 -19.41 12.78
C ASN A 102 40.55 -19.01 12.23
N LYS A 103 40.76 -17.75 11.83
CA LYS A 103 42.08 -17.24 11.40
C LYS A 103 43.00 -16.87 12.56
N VAL A 104 42.48 -16.63 13.77
CA VAL A 104 43.27 -16.23 14.94
C VAL A 104 43.85 -17.46 15.67
N ASN A 105 43.32 -18.66 15.42
CA ASN A 105 43.70 -19.89 16.12
C ASN A 105 44.88 -20.67 15.47
N TRP A 106 45.67 -20.02 14.61
CA TRP A 106 46.83 -20.62 13.92
C TRP A 106 48.15 -19.89 14.20
N ASN A 107 48.44 -19.61 15.47
CA ASN A 107 49.73 -19.06 15.89
C ASN A 107 50.24 -19.74 17.16
#